data_AF-A0A3B9YPN5-F1
#
_entry.id   AF-A0A3B9YPN5-F1
#
_cell.length_a   1.000
_cell.length_b   1.000
_cell.length_c   1.000
_cell.angle_alpha   90.00
_cell.angle_beta   90.00
_cell.angle_gamma   90.00
#
_symmetry.space_group_name_H-M   'P 1'
#
loop_
_entity.id
_entity.type
_entity.pdbx_description
1 polymer ?
#
loop_
_entity_poly.entity_id
_entity_poly.type
_entity_poly.pdbx_seq_one_letter_code
_entity_poly.pdbx_strand_id
1 'polypeptide(L)'
;MGIPDTELTTQVRSAIMTLMAEVDRLRQELEQSRRRIDALQSEADLDGLLAILNRRAFVRELSRMMAFTERYGVPVCLLYLDLNGFKCINDEQGHAAGDAALQHVAQVLRSQIRDSDVVGRLGGDEFGILLTKADQSAGLQKADALNAALAAQPFGWKGQMFLLSVSYGAYQLAPGLSAADALSAADMAMYSAKRARAVAR
;
A
#
# COMPACT_ATOMS: atom_id res chain seq x y z
N MET A 1 20.41 37.22 30.27
CA MET A 1 21.27 36.93 31.45
C MET A 1 22.56 36.33 30.93
N GLY A 2 23.47 37.20 30.50
CA GLY A 2 24.74 36.83 29.89
C GLY A 2 25.75 36.52 30.97
N ILE A 3 26.38 35.35 30.87
CA ILE A 3 27.53 34.98 31.69
C ILE A 3 28.71 35.85 31.19
N PRO A 4 29.43 36.57 32.06
CA PRO A 4 30.54 37.42 31.64
C PRO A 4 31.68 36.60 31.01
N ASP A 5 32.26 37.11 29.91
CA ASP A 5 33.30 36.46 29.08
C ASP A 5 34.61 36.12 29.83
N THR A 6 34.76 36.58 31.08
CA THR A 6 35.99 36.46 31.89
C THR A 6 36.06 35.21 32.79
N GLU A 7 35.04 34.35 32.84
CA GLU A 7 35.01 33.17 33.74
C GLU A 7 35.08 31.81 33.03
N LEU A 8 35.05 31.77 31.71
CA LEU A 8 35.28 30.54 30.95
C LEU A 8 36.78 30.29 30.85
N THR A 9 37.34 29.61 31.87
CA THR A 9 38.72 29.12 31.79
C THR A 9 38.94 28.32 30.51
N THR A 10 40.15 28.37 29.96
CA THR A 10 40.52 27.63 28.74
C THR A 10 40.12 26.15 28.82
N GLN A 11 40.15 25.57 30.02
CA GLN A 11 39.68 24.21 30.30
C GLN A 11 38.17 24.03 30.08
N VAL A 12 37.32 24.96 30.55
CA VAL A 12 35.87 24.88 30.34
C VAL A 12 35.54 25.08 28.86
N ARG A 13 36.19 26.02 28.17
CA ARG A 13 36.03 26.21 26.72
C ARG A 13 36.42 24.96 25.94
N SER A 14 37.54 24.33 26.30
CA SER A 14 37.99 23.06 25.71
C SER A 14 36.99 21.94 25.97
N ALA A 15 36.48 21.80 27.19
CA ALA A 15 35.51 20.76 27.54
C ALA A 15 34.20 20.92 26.77
N ILE A 16 33.71 22.16 26.62
CA ILE A 16 32.51 22.46 25.82
C ILE A 16 32.75 22.09 24.35
N MET A 17 33.90 22.45 23.76
CA MET A 17 34.20 22.09 22.37
C MET A 17 34.28 20.58 22.15
N THR A 18 34.90 19.84 23.07
CA THR A 18 34.92 18.37 23.01
C THR A 18 33.52 17.78 23.11
N LEU A 19 32.67 18.31 24.00
CA LEU A 19 31.29 17.84 24.15
C LEU A 19 30.45 18.14 22.90
N MET A 20 30.61 19.33 22.30
CA MET A 20 29.91 19.71 21.07
C MET A 20 30.32 18.81 19.90
N ALA A 21 31.63 18.53 19.74
CA ALA A 21 32.12 17.60 18.73
C ALA A 21 31.54 16.19 18.92
N GLU A 22 31.42 15.72 20.16
CA GLU A 22 30.84 14.42 20.47
C GLU A 22 29.32 14.37 20.20
N VAL A 23 28.60 15.44 20.53
CA VAL A 23 27.17 15.56 20.19
C VAL A 23 26.95 15.54 18.68
N ASP A 24 27.78 16.24 17.91
CA ASP A 24 27.66 16.26 16.44
C ASP A 24 28.02 14.90 15.83
N ARG A 25 29.02 14.20 16.36
CA ARG A 25 29.34 12.81 15.98
C ARG A 25 28.16 11.88 16.22
N LEU A 26 27.58 11.90 17.42
CA LEU A 26 26.42 11.07 17.78
C LEU A 26 25.19 11.37 16.92
N ARG A 27 24.97 12.66 16.57
CA ARG A 27 23.88 13.05 15.66
C ARG A 27 24.08 12.47 14.27
N GLN A 28 25.30 12.53 13.72
CA GLN A 28 25.61 11.94 12.42
C GLN A 28 25.42 10.42 12.43
N GLU A 29 25.88 9.73 13.47
CA GLU A 29 25.69 8.28 13.63
C GLU A 29 24.19 7.91 13.72
N LEU A 30 23.40 8.68 14.47
CA LEU A 30 21.95 8.47 14.58
C LEU A 30 21.25 8.64 13.23
N GLU A 31 21.62 9.67 12.46
CA GLU A 31 21.03 9.91 11.14
C GLU A 31 21.41 8.80 10.15
N GLN A 32 22.66 8.34 10.18
CA GLN A 32 23.13 7.24 9.33
C GLN A 32 22.43 5.92 9.67
N SER A 33 22.22 5.65 10.96
CA SER A 33 21.47 4.49 11.44
C SER A 33 20.01 4.55 10.99
N ARG A 34 19.35 5.71 11.11
CA ARG A 34 18.00 5.94 10.59
C ARG A 34 17.91 5.68 9.09
N ARG A 35 18.83 6.22 8.29
CA ARG A 35 18.85 5.98 6.84
C ARG A 35 19.01 4.51 6.49
N ARG A 36 19.82 3.75 7.24
CA ARG A 36 19.96 2.30 7.06
C ARG A 36 18.67 1.56 7.41
N ILE A 37 18.02 1.94 8.51
CA ILE A 37 16.73 1.37 8.91
C ILE A 37 15.69 1.65 7.82
N ASP A 38 15.59 2.88 7.31
CA ASP A 38 14.66 3.26 6.25
C ASP A 38 14.93 2.47 4.96
N ALA A 39 16.21 2.30 4.58
CA ALA A 39 16.58 1.50 3.41
C ALA A 39 16.17 0.03 3.57
N LEU A 40 16.46 -0.59 4.73
CA LEU A 40 16.06 -1.97 5.02
C LEU A 40 14.54 -2.13 5.11
N GLN A 41 13.83 -1.11 5.58
CA GLN A 41 12.37 -1.09 5.59
C GLN A 41 11.80 -1.01 4.18
N SER A 42 12.37 -0.18 3.31
CA SER A 42 11.92 -0.03 1.92
C SER A 42 12.09 -1.31 1.10
N GLU A 43 13.14 -2.09 1.35
CA GLU A 43 13.33 -3.42 0.74
C GLU A 43 12.29 -4.44 1.27
N ALA A 44 11.81 -4.24 2.50
CA ALA A 44 10.78 -5.04 3.16
C ALA A 44 9.35 -4.50 2.96
N ASP A 45 9.12 -3.55 2.05
CA ASP A 45 7.81 -2.96 1.78
C ASP A 45 7.11 -3.59 0.57
N LEU A 46 7.85 -4.34 -0.25
CA LEU A 46 7.28 -5.07 -1.38
C LEU A 46 6.80 -6.46 -0.96
N ASP A 47 5.79 -6.94 -1.67
CA ASP A 47 5.39 -8.33 -1.66
C ASP A 47 6.45 -9.16 -2.42
N GLY A 48 6.91 -10.24 -1.78
CA GLY A 48 7.99 -11.07 -2.30
C GLY A 48 7.67 -11.81 -3.60
N LEU A 49 6.39 -11.90 -3.99
CA LEU A 49 5.95 -12.56 -5.21
C LEU A 49 5.54 -11.57 -6.32
N LEU A 50 4.89 -10.46 -5.93
CA LEU A 50 4.11 -9.62 -6.85
C LEU A 50 4.73 -8.25 -7.18
N ALA A 51 5.86 -7.89 -6.55
CA ALA A 51 6.55 -6.61 -6.74
C ALA A 51 5.64 -5.37 -6.57
N ILE A 52 4.55 -5.50 -5.81
CA ILE A 52 3.64 -4.44 -5.34
C ILE A 52 3.83 -4.26 -3.84
N LEU A 53 3.19 -3.28 -3.21
CA LEU A 53 3.29 -3.13 -1.76
C LEU A 53 2.77 -4.38 -1.04
N ASN A 54 3.43 -4.80 0.03
CA ASN A 54 2.85 -5.75 0.96
C ASN A 54 1.82 -5.06 1.87
N ARG A 55 1.07 -5.86 2.64
CA ARG A 55 -0.01 -5.37 3.51
C ARG A 55 0.48 -4.27 4.46
N ARG A 56 1.66 -4.43 5.06
CA ARG A 56 2.22 -3.46 6.03
C ARG A 56 2.50 -2.12 5.36
N ALA A 57 3.17 -2.13 4.21
CA ALA A 57 3.49 -0.93 3.45
C ALA A 57 2.23 -0.25 2.90
N PHE A 58 1.27 -1.03 2.41
CA PHE A 58 -0.01 -0.50 1.91
C PHE A 58 -0.80 0.22 3.02
N VAL A 59 -0.90 -0.37 4.22
CA VAL A 59 -1.58 0.26 5.37
C VAL A 59 -0.89 1.57 5.76
N ARG A 60 0.45 1.63 5.68
CA ARG A 60 1.20 2.85 5.97
C ARG A 60 0.92 3.94 4.93
N GLU A 61 0.88 3.61 3.64
CA GLU A 61 0.51 4.56 2.58
C GLU A 61 -0.96 4.99 2.69
N LEU A 62 -1.87 4.10 3.08
CA LEU A 62 -3.26 4.44 3.37
C LEU A 62 -3.34 5.50 4.47
N SER A 63 -2.70 5.27 5.62
CA SER A 63 -2.64 6.27 6.71
C SER A 63 -2.08 7.61 6.25
N ARG A 64 -1.05 7.59 5.40
CA ARG A 64 -0.46 8.79 4.82
C ARG A 64 -1.45 9.55 3.93
N MET A 65 -2.18 8.84 3.06
CA MET A 65 -3.19 9.42 2.18
C MET A 65 -4.39 9.95 2.96
N MET A 66 -4.79 9.31 4.05
CA MET A 66 -5.84 9.82 4.94
C MET A 66 -5.47 11.19 5.52
N ALA A 67 -4.25 11.32 6.06
CA ALA A 67 -3.74 12.60 6.56
C ALA A 67 -3.62 13.67 5.45
N PHE A 68 -3.27 13.25 4.22
CA PHE A 68 -3.23 14.13 3.05
C PHE A 68 -4.62 14.65 2.67
N THR A 69 -5.61 13.76 2.58
CA THR A 69 -7.02 14.11 2.31
C THR A 69 -7.57 15.06 3.38
N GLU A 70 -7.32 14.77 4.65
CA GLU A 70 -7.78 15.63 5.76
C GLU A 70 -7.17 17.03 5.69
N ARG A 71 -5.88 17.13 5.35
CA ARG A 71 -5.17 18.41 5.28
C ARG A 71 -5.52 19.25 4.05
N TYR A 72 -5.70 18.63 2.88
CA TYR A 72 -5.81 19.34 1.61
C TYR A 72 -7.20 19.23 0.95
N GLY A 73 -8.11 18.43 1.50
CA GLY A 73 -9.45 18.22 0.94
C GLY A 73 -9.46 17.50 -0.41
N VAL A 74 -8.35 16.84 -0.79
CA VAL A 74 -8.26 16.09 -2.05
C VAL A 74 -8.90 14.72 -1.84
N PRO A 75 -9.90 14.31 -2.65
CA PRO A 75 -10.54 13.02 -2.47
C PRO A 75 -9.59 11.87 -2.83
N VAL A 76 -9.61 10.83 -2.01
CA VAL A 76 -8.89 9.57 -2.24
C VAL A 76 -9.90 8.44 -2.06
N CYS A 77 -9.87 7.47 -2.97
CA CYS A 77 -10.70 6.28 -2.90
C CYS A 77 -9.84 5.03 -2.68
N LEU A 78 -10.21 4.24 -1.68
CA LEU A 78 -9.69 2.91 -1.45
C LEU A 78 -10.58 1.88 -2.17
N LEU A 79 -9.96 1.09 -3.04
CA LEU A 79 -10.55 -0.12 -3.58
C LEU A 79 -10.04 -1.34 -2.82
N TYR A 80 -10.94 -2.25 -2.50
CA TYR A 80 -10.64 -3.58 -1.98
C TYR A 80 -11.08 -4.61 -3.02
N LEU A 81 -10.18 -5.52 -3.42
CA LEU A 81 -10.42 -6.49 -4.47
C LEU A 81 -10.09 -7.91 -3.97
N ASP A 82 -10.88 -8.89 -4.38
CA ASP A 82 -10.74 -10.31 -4.05
C ASP A 82 -10.82 -11.13 -5.34
N LEU A 83 -9.83 -11.98 -5.61
CA LEU A 83 -9.76 -12.78 -6.83
C LEU A 83 -10.76 -13.94 -6.79
N ASN A 84 -11.73 -13.91 -7.70
CA ASN A 84 -12.78 -14.94 -7.75
C ASN A 84 -12.20 -16.28 -8.22
N GLY A 85 -12.51 -17.36 -7.49
CA GLY A 85 -12.14 -18.72 -7.89
C GLY A 85 -10.67 -19.07 -7.71
N PHE A 86 -9.88 -18.25 -7.00
CA PHE A 86 -8.45 -18.49 -6.80
C PHE A 86 -8.15 -19.87 -6.18
N LYS A 87 -8.94 -20.28 -5.18
CA LYS A 87 -8.79 -21.60 -4.56
C LYS A 87 -8.93 -22.74 -5.57
N CYS A 88 -9.86 -22.65 -6.52
CA CYS A 88 -10.02 -23.68 -7.57
C CYS A 88 -8.77 -23.79 -8.45
N ILE A 89 -8.12 -22.66 -8.79
CA ILE A 89 -6.87 -22.67 -9.54
C ILE A 89 -5.77 -23.41 -8.75
N ASN A 90 -5.65 -23.14 -7.44
CA ASN A 90 -4.69 -23.84 -6.59
C ASN A 90 -4.99 -25.34 -6.48
N ASP A 91 -6.25 -25.69 -6.26
CA ASP A 91 -6.65 -27.07 -6.02
C ASP A 91 -6.53 -27.93 -7.30
N GLU A 92 -6.81 -27.35 -8.49
CA GLU A 92 -6.78 -28.07 -9.77
C GLU A 92 -5.40 -28.04 -10.46
N GLN A 93 -4.68 -26.92 -10.36
CA GLN A 93 -3.44 -26.69 -11.12
C GLN A 93 -2.18 -26.62 -10.25
N GLY A 94 -2.35 -26.63 -8.92
CA GLY A 94 -1.29 -26.53 -7.92
C GLY A 94 -0.88 -25.09 -7.59
N HIS A 95 -0.18 -24.93 -6.47
CA HIS A 95 0.24 -23.62 -5.95
C HIS A 95 1.07 -22.77 -6.94
N ALA A 96 1.93 -23.41 -7.75
CA ALA A 96 2.71 -22.69 -8.75
C ALA A 96 1.81 -21.97 -9.79
N ALA A 97 0.65 -22.55 -10.11
CA ALA A 97 -0.33 -21.93 -10.99
C ALA A 97 -1.01 -20.74 -10.30
N GLY A 98 -1.35 -20.89 -9.02
CA GLY A 98 -1.89 -19.79 -8.22
C GLY A 98 -0.92 -18.62 -8.11
N ASP A 99 0.35 -18.89 -7.81
CA ASP A 99 1.37 -17.85 -7.73
C ASP A 99 1.52 -17.09 -9.06
N ALA A 100 1.55 -17.82 -10.18
CA ALA A 100 1.58 -17.21 -11.51
C ALA A 100 0.29 -16.43 -11.84
N ALA A 101 -0.88 -16.91 -11.39
CA ALA A 101 -2.14 -16.18 -11.55
C ALA A 101 -2.13 -14.86 -10.77
N LEU A 102 -1.62 -14.86 -9.53
CA LEU A 102 -1.48 -13.64 -8.72
C LEU A 102 -0.49 -12.66 -9.38
N GLN A 103 0.62 -13.14 -9.92
CA GLN A 103 1.59 -12.32 -10.67
C GLN A 103 0.94 -11.66 -11.88
N HIS A 104 0.18 -12.43 -12.65
CA HIS A 104 -0.58 -11.91 -13.80
C HIS A 104 -1.58 -10.83 -13.38
N VAL A 105 -2.35 -11.07 -12.32
CA VAL A 105 -3.30 -10.07 -11.78
C VAL A 105 -2.57 -8.80 -11.36
N ALA A 106 -1.51 -8.92 -10.57
CA ALA A 106 -0.72 -7.77 -10.12
C ALA A 106 -0.16 -6.96 -11.29
N GLN A 107 0.35 -7.62 -12.33
CA GLN A 107 0.85 -6.98 -13.54
C GLN A 107 -0.26 -6.21 -14.28
N VAL A 108 -1.44 -6.83 -14.46
CA VAL A 108 -2.57 -6.17 -15.09
C VAL A 108 -2.99 -4.95 -14.26
N LEU A 109 -3.17 -5.09 -12.95
CA LEU A 109 -3.56 -3.98 -12.07
C LEU A 109 -2.56 -2.81 -12.16
N ARG A 110 -1.25 -3.08 -12.06
CA ARG A 110 -0.20 -2.06 -12.19
C ARG A 110 -0.22 -1.36 -13.54
N SER A 111 -0.43 -2.09 -14.64
CA SER A 111 -0.48 -1.51 -15.99
C SER A 111 -1.65 -0.56 -16.20
N GLN A 112 -2.69 -0.68 -15.36
CA GLN A 112 -3.93 0.07 -15.50
C GLN A 112 -4.02 1.27 -14.55
N ILE A 113 -3.15 1.39 -13.55
CA ILE A 113 -3.18 2.52 -12.61
C ILE A 113 -2.13 3.59 -12.97
N ARG A 114 -2.28 4.80 -12.43
CA ARG A 114 -1.33 5.89 -12.63
C ARG A 114 -0.18 5.77 -11.62
N ASP A 115 0.93 6.46 -11.89
CA ASP A 115 2.06 6.53 -10.95
C ASP A 115 1.71 7.16 -9.59
N SER A 116 0.65 7.97 -9.54
CA SER A 116 0.14 8.57 -8.31
C SER A 116 -0.70 7.61 -7.46
N ASP A 117 -1.12 6.50 -8.04
CA ASP A 117 -1.96 5.50 -7.40
C ASP A 117 -1.09 4.37 -6.85
N VAL A 118 -1.59 3.66 -5.85
CA VAL A 118 -0.81 2.62 -5.15
C VAL A 118 -1.57 1.31 -5.20
N VAL A 119 -0.89 0.21 -5.53
CA VAL A 119 -1.42 -1.15 -5.46
C VAL A 119 -0.65 -1.92 -4.38
N GLY A 120 -1.35 -2.70 -3.58
CA GLY A 120 -0.73 -3.60 -2.62
C GLY A 120 -1.50 -4.90 -2.43
N ARG A 121 -0.81 -5.94 -1.96
CA ARG A 121 -1.39 -7.21 -1.57
C ARG A 121 -1.81 -7.15 -0.11
N LEU A 122 -3.09 -7.39 0.16
CA LEU A 122 -3.66 -7.33 1.50
C LEU A 122 -3.71 -8.72 2.17
N GLY A 123 -3.88 -9.77 1.37
CA GLY A 123 -4.02 -11.15 1.84
C GLY A 123 -3.52 -12.17 0.83
N GLY A 124 -4.06 -13.40 0.88
CA GLY A 124 -3.67 -14.46 -0.06
C GLY A 124 -3.96 -14.07 -1.51
N ASP A 125 -5.19 -13.67 -1.77
CA ASP A 125 -5.76 -13.34 -3.08
C ASP A 125 -6.46 -11.98 -3.10
N GLU A 126 -6.21 -11.20 -2.05
CA GLU A 126 -6.80 -9.88 -1.82
C GLU A 126 -5.82 -8.77 -2.18
N PHE A 127 -6.33 -7.75 -2.87
CA PHE A 127 -5.58 -6.58 -3.32
C PHE A 127 -6.24 -5.29 -2.85
N GLY A 128 -5.41 -4.30 -2.53
CA GLY A 128 -5.83 -2.94 -2.23
C GLY A 128 -5.32 -1.99 -3.30
N ILE A 129 -6.14 -1.00 -3.67
CA ILE A 129 -5.72 0.09 -4.55
C ILE A 129 -6.11 1.43 -3.94
N LEU A 130 -5.17 2.36 -3.83
CA LEU A 130 -5.44 3.75 -3.46
C LEU A 130 -5.43 4.61 -4.71
N LEU A 131 -6.60 5.19 -5.02
CA LEU A 131 -6.79 6.09 -6.15
C LEU A 131 -6.79 7.53 -5.65
N THR A 132 -5.81 8.30 -6.12
CA THR A 132 -5.70 9.72 -5.77
C THR A 132 -6.62 10.57 -6.66
N LYS A 133 -7.17 11.65 -6.10
CA LYS A 133 -8.12 12.54 -6.80
C LYS A 133 -9.35 11.78 -7.34
N ALA A 134 -9.84 10.82 -6.57
CA ALA A 134 -10.98 9.99 -6.91
C ALA A 134 -11.97 9.94 -5.74
N ASP A 135 -13.24 10.19 -6.04
CA ASP A 135 -14.35 9.90 -5.14
C ASP A 135 -14.79 8.43 -5.27
N GLN A 136 -15.80 8.03 -4.51
CA GLN A 136 -16.30 6.65 -4.55
C GLN A 136 -16.85 6.24 -5.92
N SER A 137 -17.49 7.16 -6.66
CA SER A 137 -18.06 6.86 -7.99
C SER A 137 -16.96 6.61 -9.02
N ALA A 138 -15.95 7.48 -9.05
CA ALA A 138 -14.76 7.32 -9.87
C ALA A 138 -14.00 6.03 -9.50
N GLY A 139 -13.93 5.70 -8.21
CA GLY A 139 -13.38 4.44 -7.73
C GLY A 139 -14.09 3.22 -8.29
N LEU A 140 -15.44 3.18 -8.24
CA LEU A 140 -16.22 2.08 -8.80
C LEU A 140 -16.02 1.94 -10.32
N GLN A 141 -16.06 3.05 -11.06
CA GLN A 141 -15.81 3.04 -12.51
C GLN A 141 -14.41 2.50 -12.83
N LYS A 142 -13.41 2.86 -12.02
CA LYS A 142 -12.05 2.34 -12.17
C LYS A 142 -11.98 0.85 -11.87
N ALA A 143 -12.67 0.39 -10.84
CA ALA A 143 -12.73 -1.03 -10.48
C ALA A 143 -13.42 -1.87 -11.59
N ASP A 144 -14.50 -1.35 -12.19
CA ASP A 144 -15.14 -1.96 -13.36
C ASP A 144 -14.16 -2.11 -14.53
N ALA A 145 -13.40 -1.05 -14.84
CA ALA A 145 -12.39 -1.05 -15.89
C ALA A 145 -11.25 -2.03 -15.60
N LEU A 146 -10.80 -2.14 -14.35
CA LEU A 146 -9.78 -3.12 -13.94
C LEU A 146 -10.28 -4.56 -14.11
N ASN A 147 -11.51 -4.85 -13.69
CA ASN A 147 -12.11 -6.16 -13.87
C ASN A 147 -12.31 -6.52 -15.36
N ALA A 148 -12.71 -5.54 -16.19
CA ALA A 148 -12.79 -5.73 -17.63
C ALA A 148 -11.41 -5.97 -18.27
N ALA A 149 -10.36 -5.28 -17.82
CA ALA A 149 -9.00 -5.48 -18.29
C ALA A 149 -8.46 -6.88 -17.95
N LEU A 150 -8.79 -7.42 -16.76
CA LEU A 150 -8.48 -8.80 -16.39
C LEU A 150 -9.18 -9.81 -17.30
N ALA A 151 -10.47 -9.58 -17.62
CA ALA A 151 -11.21 -10.44 -18.53
C ALA A 151 -10.66 -10.39 -19.97
N ALA A 152 -10.16 -9.23 -20.42
CA ALA A 152 -9.56 -9.04 -21.74
C ALA A 152 -8.14 -9.62 -21.86
N GLN A 153 -7.48 -9.93 -20.74
CA GLN A 153 -6.13 -10.49 -20.70
C GLN A 153 -6.16 -11.83 -19.93
N PRO A 154 -6.59 -12.94 -20.57
CA PRO A 154 -6.70 -14.21 -19.89
C PRO A 154 -5.33 -14.72 -19.42
N PHE A 155 -5.32 -15.38 -18.27
CA PHE A 155 -4.11 -15.98 -17.70
C PHE A 155 -3.83 -17.32 -18.37
N GLY A 156 -2.67 -17.44 -19.02
CA GLY A 156 -2.24 -18.69 -19.66
C GLY A 156 -1.40 -19.56 -18.72
N TRP A 157 -1.78 -20.82 -18.52
CA TRP A 157 -1.01 -21.79 -17.74
C TRP A 157 -1.03 -23.17 -18.40
N LYS A 158 0.15 -23.72 -18.69
CA LYS A 158 0.33 -25.05 -19.31
C LYS A 158 -0.55 -25.30 -20.55
N GLY A 159 -0.75 -24.27 -21.37
CA GLY A 159 -1.57 -24.35 -22.60
C GLY A 159 -3.08 -24.19 -22.39
N GLN A 160 -3.55 -23.96 -21.15
CA GLN A 160 -4.92 -23.59 -20.84
C GLN A 160 -5.03 -22.08 -20.57
N MET A 161 -6.20 -21.51 -20.87
CA MET A 161 -6.49 -20.08 -20.63
C MET A 161 -7.58 -19.95 -19.57
N PHE A 162 -7.29 -19.17 -18.54
CA PHE A 162 -8.17 -18.90 -17.41
C PHE A 162 -8.66 -17.46 -17.48
N LEU A 163 -9.98 -17.28 -17.46
CA LEU A 163 -10.58 -15.96 -17.32
C LEU A 163 -10.60 -15.58 -15.85
N LEU A 164 -9.77 -14.61 -15.49
CA LEU A 164 -9.70 -14.09 -14.13
C LEU A 164 -10.70 -12.94 -13.97
N SER A 165 -11.31 -12.86 -12.79
CA SER A 165 -12.20 -11.76 -12.42
C SER A 165 -12.08 -11.50 -10.94
N VAL A 166 -12.45 -10.29 -10.52
CA VAL A 166 -12.35 -9.85 -9.13
C VAL A 166 -13.71 -9.40 -8.62
N SER A 167 -14.00 -9.72 -7.36
CA SER A 167 -15.01 -9.01 -6.58
C SER A 167 -14.36 -7.76 -6.00
N TYR A 168 -15.08 -6.64 -5.93
CA TYR A 168 -14.50 -5.39 -5.47
C TYR A 168 -15.51 -4.49 -4.75
N GLY A 169 -14.97 -3.67 -3.85
CA GLY A 169 -15.65 -2.63 -3.11
C GLY A 169 -14.85 -1.34 -3.17
N ALA A 170 -15.54 -0.20 -3.14
CA ALA A 170 -14.93 1.12 -3.16
C ALA A 170 -15.39 1.92 -1.95
N TYR A 171 -14.45 2.58 -1.29
CA TYR A 171 -14.68 3.45 -0.15
C TYR A 171 -13.92 4.75 -0.31
N GLN A 172 -14.60 5.89 -0.24
CA GLN A 172 -13.92 7.19 -0.21
C GLN A 172 -13.41 7.47 1.19
N LEU A 173 -12.13 7.83 1.31
CA LEU A 173 -11.53 8.12 2.61
C LEU A 173 -12.20 9.33 3.24
N ALA A 174 -12.59 9.18 4.51
CA ALA A 174 -13.21 10.22 5.31
C ALA A 174 -12.25 10.66 6.44
N PRO A 175 -12.28 11.94 6.83
CA PRO A 175 -11.52 12.44 7.98
C PRO A 175 -11.89 11.73 9.28
N GLY A 176 -10.94 11.65 10.22
CA GLY A 176 -11.19 11.13 11.57
C GLY A 176 -11.33 9.61 11.70
N LEU A 177 -11.22 8.85 10.61
CA LEU A 177 -11.18 7.39 10.65
C LEU A 177 -9.75 6.86 10.74
N SER A 178 -9.59 5.65 11.25
CA SER A 178 -8.31 4.93 11.17
C SER A 178 -8.19 4.17 9.84
N ALA A 179 -6.96 3.82 9.46
CA ALA A 179 -6.72 2.97 8.29
C ALA A 179 -7.41 1.59 8.40
N ALA A 180 -7.56 1.07 9.63
CA ALA A 180 -8.27 -0.18 9.88
C ALA A 180 -9.77 -0.04 9.60
N ASP A 181 -10.38 1.08 10.02
CA ASP A 181 -11.79 1.36 9.76
C ASP A 181 -12.05 1.51 8.26
N ALA A 182 -11.18 2.24 7.55
CA ALA A 182 -11.29 2.40 6.09
C ALA A 182 -11.17 1.07 5.34
N LEU A 183 -10.23 0.20 5.74
CA LEU A 183 -10.09 -1.14 5.16
C LEU A 183 -11.34 -1.99 5.43
N SER A 184 -11.84 -1.98 6.66
CA SER A 184 -13.06 -2.70 7.05
C SER A 184 -14.28 -2.22 6.24
N ALA A 185 -14.42 -0.91 6.05
CA ALA A 185 -15.50 -0.34 5.25
C ALA A 185 -15.42 -0.75 3.76
N ALA A 186 -14.21 -0.77 3.19
CA ALA A 186 -13.99 -1.18 1.80
C ALA A 186 -14.23 -2.69 1.61
N ASP A 187 -13.80 -3.53 2.55
CA ASP A 187 -14.05 -4.97 2.58
C ASP A 187 -15.56 -5.28 2.69
N MET A 188 -16.28 -4.61 3.60
CA MET A 188 -17.74 -4.75 3.70
C MET A 188 -18.46 -4.34 2.40
N ALA A 189 -18.01 -3.26 1.76
CA ALA A 189 -18.54 -2.85 0.45
C ALA A 189 -18.29 -3.93 -0.62
N MET A 190 -17.12 -4.55 -0.64
CA MET A 190 -16.78 -5.65 -1.55
C MET A 190 -17.65 -6.88 -1.29
N TYR A 191 -17.76 -7.28 -0.03
CA TYR A 191 -18.53 -8.46 0.36
C TYR A 191 -20.03 -8.31 0.05
N SER A 192 -20.60 -7.14 0.33
CA SER A 192 -22.00 -6.83 0.00
C SER A 192 -22.26 -6.88 -1.52
N ALA A 193 -21.35 -6.32 -2.33
CA ALA A 193 -21.44 -6.38 -3.79
C ALA A 193 -21.31 -7.83 -4.31
N LYS A 194 -20.39 -8.62 -3.75
CA LYS A 194 -20.20 -10.04 -4.08
C LYS A 194 -21.47 -10.85 -3.82
N ARG A 195 -22.11 -10.63 -2.66
CA ARG A 195 -23.39 -11.29 -2.32
C ARG A 195 -24.54 -10.89 -3.24
N ALA A 196 -24.67 -9.59 -3.55
CA ALA A 196 -25.73 -9.12 -4.46
C ALA A 196 -25.62 -9.74 -5.85
N ARG A 197 -24.40 -9.86 -6.40
CA ARG A 197 -24.15 -10.51 -7.70
C ARG A 197 -24.39 -12.01 -7.70
N ALA A 198 -24.17 -12.69 -6.56
CA ALA A 198 -24.44 -14.11 -6.42
C ALA A 198 -25.95 -14.42 -6.38
N VAL A 199 -26.77 -13.52 -5.83
CA VAL A 199 -28.24 -13.66 -5.79
C VAL A 199 -28.91 -13.32 -7.12
N ALA A 200 -28.26 -12.52 -7.97
CA ALA A 200 -28.77 -12.13 -9.28
C ALA A 200 -28.47 -13.13 -10.42
N ARG A 201 -27.83 -14.27 -10.11
CA ARG A 201 -27.54 -15.38 -11.04
C ARG A 201 -28.41 -16.57 -10.73
#